data_AF-A0A9X2ITP9-F1
#
_entry.id   AF-A0A9X2ITP9-F1
#
_cell.length_a   1.000
_cell.length_b   1.000
_cell.length_c   1.000
_cell.angle_alpha   90.00
_cell.angle_beta   90.00
_cell.angle_gamma   90.00
#
_symmetry.space_group_name_H-M   'P 1'
#
loop_
_entity.id
_entity.type
_entity.pdbx_description
1 polymer ?
#
loop_
_entity_poly.entity_id
_entity_poly.type
_entity_poly.pdbx_seq_one_letter_code
_entity_poly.pdbx_strand_id
1 'polypeptide(L)' 'MTGLGVVLAFALFLGGILALGNAFLFPELAGFIFFGGIAAISLSLAVAFHILPKSQ' A
#
# COMPACT_ATOMS: atom_id res chain seq x y z
N MET A 1 1.07 1.10 20.28
CA MET A 1 0.35 0.57 19.09
C MET A 1 0.44 1.49 17.87
N THR A 2 0.61 2.80 18.04
CA THR A 2 0.64 3.80 16.95
C THR A 2 1.84 3.66 16.00
N GLY A 3 3.05 3.38 16.51
CA GLY A 3 4.25 3.24 15.68
C GLY A 3 4.20 2.09 14.66
N LEU A 4 3.68 0.92 15.05
CA LEU A 4 3.49 -0.22 14.12
C LEU A 4 2.48 0.10 13.02
N GLY A 5 1.42 0.84 13.34
CA GLY A 5 0.43 1.29 12.33
C GLY A 5 1.04 2.24 11.30
N VAL A 6 1.93 3.15 11.73
CA VAL A 6 2.64 4.07 10.81
C VAL A 6 3.54 3.28 9.87
N VAL A 7 4.35 2.37 10.43
CA VAL A 7 5.27 1.54 9.64
C VAL A 7 4.50 0.67 8.64
N LEU A 8 3.40 0.06 9.06
CA LEU A 8 2.56 -0.76 8.19
C LEU A 8 1.92 0.05 7.07
N ALA A 9 1.33 1.21 7.37
CA ALA A 9 0.75 2.09 6.35
C ALA A 9 1.83 2.52 5.34
N PHE A 10 2.98 2.97 5.82
CA PHE A 10 4.09 3.39 4.96
C PHE A 10 4.59 2.25 4.06
N ALA A 11 4.78 1.05 4.61
CA ALA A 11 5.22 -0.12 3.85
C ALA A 11 4.21 -0.53 2.78
N LEU A 12 2.91 -0.52 3.10
CA LEU A 12 1.84 -0.80 2.13
C LEU A 12 1.79 0.25 1.01
N PHE A 13 1.96 1.53 1.37
CA PHE A 13 1.96 2.62 0.39
C PHE A 13 3.15 2.50 -0.57
N LEU A 14 4.36 2.42 -0.03
CA LEU A 14 5.59 2.35 -0.83
C LEU A 14 5.63 1.05 -1.65
N GLY A 15 5.27 -0.09 -1.03
CA GLY A 15 5.17 -1.37 -1.71
C GLY A 15 4.15 -1.34 -2.86
N GLY A 16 3.00 -0.70 -2.67
CA GLY A 16 1.99 -0.55 -3.71
C GLY A 16 2.45 0.32 -4.88
N ILE A 17 3.16 1.43 -4.61
CA ILE A 17 3.77 2.28 -5.65
C ILE A 17 4.82 1.51 -6.45
N LEU A 18 5.69 0.77 -5.76
CA LEU A 18 6.71 -0.04 -6.42
C LEU A 18 6.09 -1.16 -7.26
N ALA A 19 5.06 -1.82 -6.77
CA ALA A 19 4.32 -2.83 -7.55
C ALA A 19 3.71 -2.21 -8.82
N LEU A 20 3.02 -1.08 -8.70
CA LEU A 20 2.42 -0.38 -9.85
C LEU A 20 3.47 0.06 -10.88
N GLY A 21 4.56 0.69 -10.43
CA GLY A 21 5.62 1.17 -11.31
C GLY A 21 6.35 0.05 -12.05
N ASN A 22 6.34 -1.16 -11.50
CA ASN A 22 7.00 -2.33 -12.08
C ASN A 22 6.03 -3.36 -12.69
N ALA A 23 4.72 -3.11 -12.68
CA ALA A 23 3.70 -4.10 -13.09
C ALA A 23 3.93 -4.60 -14.53
N PHE A 24 4.38 -3.72 -15.42
CA PHE A 24 4.58 -4.04 -16.82
C PHE A 24 5.95 -4.68 -17.14
N LEU A 25 6.82 -4.85 -16.14
CA LEU A 25 8.06 -5.63 -16.29
C LEU A 25 7.78 -7.13 -16.39
N PHE A 26 6.62 -7.58 -15.89
CA PHE A 26 6.20 -8.98 -15.90
C PHE A 26 4.85 -9.11 -16.61
N PRO A 27 4.82 -9.13 -17.97
CA PRO A 27 3.58 -9.05 -18.75
C PRO A 27 2.52 -10.09 -18.38
N GLU A 28 2.93 -11.31 -18.03
CA GLU A 28 2.02 -12.41 -17.67
C GLU A 28 1.30 -12.17 -16.33
N LEU A 29 1.88 -11.37 -15.44
CA LEU A 29 1.33 -11.06 -14.13
C LEU A 29 0.93 -9.59 -14.00
N ALA A 30 1.06 -8.80 -15.07
CA ALA A 30 0.93 -7.35 -15.03
C ALA A 30 -0.41 -6.90 -14.44
N GLY A 31 -1.51 -7.54 -14.85
CA GLY A 31 -2.83 -7.26 -14.29
C GLY A 31 -2.90 -7.50 -12.78
N PHE A 32 -2.40 -8.65 -12.31
CA PHE A 32 -2.40 -9.00 -10.90
C PHE A 32 -1.53 -8.05 -10.07
N ILE A 33 -0.32 -7.73 -10.54
CA ILE A 33 0.60 -6.82 -9.86
C ILE A 33 0.02 -5.39 -9.82
N PHE A 34 -0.58 -4.94 -10.93
CA PHE A 34 -1.20 -3.62 -11.04
C PHE A 34 -2.36 -3.46 -10.05
N PHE A 35 -3.34 -4.37 -10.07
CA PHE A 35 -4.47 -4.32 -9.14
C PHE A 35 -4.05 -4.59 -7.70
N GLY A 36 -3.06 -5.47 -7.48
CA GLY A 36 -2.47 -5.70 -6.16
C GLY A 36 -1.80 -4.44 -5.59
N GLY A 37 -1.09 -3.67 -6.41
CA GLY A 37 -0.51 -2.39 -6.02
C GLY A 37 -1.57 -1.35 -5.63
N ILE A 38 -2.67 -1.26 -6.41
CA ILE A 38 -3.81 -0.40 -6.07
C ILE A 38 -4.43 -0.81 -4.74
N ALA A 39 -4.62 -2.12 -4.52
CA ALA A 39 -5.17 -2.64 -3.27
C ALA A 39 -4.26 -2.33 -2.07
N ALA A 40 -2.94 -2.47 -2.22
CA ALA A 40 -1.97 -2.13 -1.18
C ALA A 40 -2.00 -0.64 -0.81
N ILE A 41 -2.07 0.26 -1.79
CA ILE A 41 -2.22 1.71 -1.53
C ILE A 41 -3.53 2.01 -0.81
N SER A 42 -4.62 1.38 -1.25
CA SER A 42 -5.94 1.55 -0.64
C SER A 42 -5.95 1.05 0.82
N LEU A 43 -5.31 -0.09 1.09
CA LEU A 43 -5.13 -0.64 2.43
C LEU A 43 -4.25 0.26 3.31
N SER A 44 -3.19 0.85 2.76
CA SER A 44 -2.38 1.85 3.47
C SER A 44 -3.24 3.00 3.98
N LEU A 45 -4.10 3.55 3.12
CA LEU A 45 -5.01 4.64 3.50
C LEU A 45 -5.99 4.18 4.59
N ALA A 46 -6.58 2.99 4.43
CA ALA A 46 -7.49 2.43 5.43
C ALA A 46 -6.82 2.26 6.81
N VAL A 47 -5.59 1.71 6.84
CA VAL A 47 -4.76 1.57 8.05
C VAL A 47 -4.46 2.94 8.64
N ALA A 48 -4.08 3.91 7.82
CA ALA A 48 -3.79 5.27 8.27
C ALA A 48 -5.02 5.93 8.91
N PHE A 49 -6.21 5.81 8.33
CA PHE A 49 -7.42 6.47 8.86
C PHE A 49 -8.03 5.80 10.10
N HIS A 50 -7.83 4.48 10.27
CA HIS A 50 -8.49 3.72 11.34
C HIS A 50 -7.57 3.34 12.51
N ILE A 51 -6.25 3.24 12.29
CA ILE A 51 -5.30 2.75 13.29
C ILE A 51 -4.38 3.84 13.81
N LEU A 52 -4.08 4.87 13.00
CA LEU A 52 -3.23 5.97 13.46
C LEU A 52 -3.97 6.89 14.44
N PRO A 53 -3.26 7.45 15.42
CA PRO A 53 -3.85 8.41 16.32
C PRO A 53 -4.24 9.64 15.49
N LYS A 54 -5.53 9.96 15.48
CA LYS A 54 -6.02 11.18 14.86
C LYS A 54 -5.45 12.34 15.67
N SER A 55 -4.63 13.18 15.05
CA SER A 55 -4.28 14.47 15.66
C SER A 55 -5.59 15.22 15.88
N GLN A 56 -5.83 15.65 17.13
CA GLN A 56 -6.98 16.49 17.45
C GLN A 56 -6.94 17.79 16.66
#